data_AF-A0A0Q9LIL9-F1
#
_entry.id   AF-A0A0Q9LIL9-F1
#
_cell.length_a   1.000
_cell.length_b   1.000
_cell.length_c   1.000
_cell.angle_alpha   90.00
_cell.angle_beta   90.00
_cell.angle_gamma   90.00
#
_symmetry.space_group_name_H-M   'P 1'
#
loop_
_entity.id
_entity.type
_entity.pdbx_description
1 polymer ?
#
loop_
_entity_poly.entity_id
_entity_poly.type
_entity_poly.pdbx_seq_one_letter_code
_entity_poly.pdbx_strand_id
1 'polypeptide(L)'
;MNKRENAGFPSEIEAALPDSRVYQMQKPSPMGIGRRVFSIHNHVGDLAPWPYYESEEAFSPADPGPSTTEELRSSMQARGIEKTLIIPNYGIPVQAQPFSHNELVVKLCGEGGDKVAGALWVSGLPQNRELTESALQLLGKPNIRALKMSYILGGTADPNKWDEQTLRQHEMIFRAAVEYDIPIQFHTSPGGGSDITGFFEMIKRYGKELKVHLVHMGGGTSGHIRLLSQWKDMVEGGYRVYLDTSWAIGFAVRKLLQELDRTGIGADRVMFGCDEPWSDFESEFWKVQGVKGVSDEIKERIFWGNAEEVYFKK
;
A
#
# COMPACT_ATOMS: atom_id res chain seq x y z
N MET A 1 -33.99 21.14 11.07
CA MET A 1 -33.03 21.79 11.98
C MET A 1 -32.33 20.66 12.73
N ASN A 2 -31.28 20.08 12.12
CA ASN A 2 -30.61 18.87 12.61
C ASN A 2 -29.35 19.27 13.40
N LYS A 3 -29.33 18.98 14.69
CA LYS A 3 -28.09 18.94 15.48
C LYS A 3 -27.49 17.54 15.32
N ARG A 4 -26.37 17.43 14.60
CA ARG A 4 -25.44 16.31 14.74
C ARG A 4 -24.39 16.76 15.74
N GLU A 5 -24.49 16.24 16.96
CA GLU A 5 -23.45 16.39 17.98
C GLU A 5 -22.34 15.37 17.71
N ASN A 6 -21.10 15.85 17.87
CA ASN A 6 -19.86 15.10 17.78
C ASN A 6 -19.90 13.89 18.72
N ALA A 7 -19.90 12.68 18.17
CA ALA A 7 -19.55 11.49 18.92
C ALA A 7 -18.02 11.49 19.14
N GLY A 8 -17.61 11.88 20.35
CA GLY A 8 -16.23 11.73 20.81
C GLY A 8 -15.86 10.25 20.85
N PHE A 9 -14.67 9.93 20.34
CA PHE A 9 -14.09 8.59 20.46
C PHE A 9 -13.74 8.34 21.95
N PRO A 10 -14.14 7.19 22.54
CA PRO A 10 -13.75 6.88 23.90
C PRO A 10 -12.25 6.62 23.97
N SER A 11 -11.57 7.38 24.83
CA SER A 11 -10.21 7.09 25.28
C SER A 11 -10.24 5.94 26.27
N GLU A 12 -9.34 4.98 26.08
CA GLU A 12 -9.01 3.87 26.99
C GLU A 12 -9.94 2.65 26.95
N ILE A 13 -9.53 1.65 26.17
CA ILE A 13 -9.82 0.24 26.45
C ILE A 13 -8.46 -0.47 26.54
N GLU A 14 -7.92 -0.60 27.75
CA GLU A 14 -6.94 -1.64 28.08
C GLU A 14 -7.68 -2.98 28.14
N ALA A 15 -7.94 -3.58 26.97
CA ALA A 15 -8.31 -4.98 26.90
C ALA A 15 -7.03 -5.76 26.59
N ALA A 16 -6.57 -6.54 27.56
CA ALA A 16 -5.58 -7.60 27.32
C ALA A 16 -6.15 -8.54 26.26
N LEU A 17 -5.60 -8.49 25.04
CA LEU A 17 -5.99 -9.36 23.94
C LEU A 17 -5.56 -10.79 24.27
N PRO A 18 -6.44 -11.80 24.16
CA PRO A 18 -6.03 -13.18 24.29
C PRO A 18 -5.04 -13.54 23.18
N ASP A 19 -3.97 -14.24 23.56
CA ASP A 19 -2.95 -14.80 22.66
C ASP A 19 -3.58 -15.91 21.81
N SER A 20 -4.24 -15.53 20.71
CA SER A 20 -4.82 -16.45 19.73
C SER A 20 -4.10 -16.33 18.38
N ARG A 21 -2.81 -15.97 18.39
CA ARG A 21 -2.03 -15.83 17.15
C ARG A 21 -1.70 -17.22 16.60
N VAL A 22 -2.53 -17.72 15.69
CA VAL A 22 -2.20 -18.89 14.87
C VAL A 22 -1.96 -18.42 13.44
N TYR A 23 -0.71 -18.06 13.12
CA TYR A 23 -0.30 -17.92 11.73
C TYR A 23 -0.29 -19.33 11.11
N GLN A 24 -1.06 -19.53 10.04
CA GLN A 24 -1.05 -20.80 9.32
C GLN A 24 0.01 -20.77 8.23
N MET A 25 0.96 -21.72 8.29
CA MET A 25 1.95 -21.89 7.24
C MET A 25 1.25 -22.13 5.90
N GLN A 26 1.58 -21.27 4.95
CA GLN A 26 1.01 -21.24 3.62
C GLN A 26 1.44 -22.49 2.84
N LYS A 27 0.47 -23.20 2.25
CA LYS A 27 0.77 -24.35 1.38
C LYS A 27 1.18 -23.84 -0.01
N PRO A 28 2.14 -24.49 -0.69
CA PRO A 28 2.49 -24.12 -2.05
C PRO A 28 1.27 -24.14 -2.97
N SER A 29 1.16 -23.09 -3.80
CA SER A 29 0.13 -23.03 -4.82
C SER A 29 0.30 -24.21 -5.77
N PRO A 30 -0.75 -25.00 -6.04
CA PRO A 30 -0.68 -26.11 -6.99
C PRO A 30 -0.51 -25.61 -8.43
N MET A 31 -0.75 -24.32 -8.66
CA MET A 31 -0.52 -23.68 -9.95
C MET A 31 0.96 -23.34 -10.05
N GLY A 32 1.70 -24.06 -10.91
CA GLY A 32 3.09 -23.70 -11.22
C GLY A 32 3.16 -22.25 -11.70
N ILE A 33 3.85 -21.40 -10.95
CA ILE A 33 4.00 -19.98 -11.28
C ILE A 33 5.14 -19.90 -12.29
N GLY A 34 4.81 -20.02 -13.57
CA GLY A 34 5.76 -20.01 -14.69
C GLY A 34 6.35 -18.63 -14.99
N ARG A 35 6.38 -17.72 -14.00
CA ARG A 35 6.90 -16.36 -14.12
C ARG A 35 7.66 -15.94 -12.88
N ARG A 36 8.66 -15.09 -13.08
CA ARG A 36 9.28 -14.30 -12.03
C ARG A 36 8.29 -13.25 -11.51
N VAL A 37 8.06 -13.21 -10.20
CA VAL A 37 7.10 -12.31 -9.57
C VAL A 37 7.70 -11.64 -8.34
N PHE A 38 7.59 -10.31 -8.29
CA PHE A 38 7.80 -9.48 -7.12
C PHE A 38 6.46 -8.91 -6.69
N SER A 39 6.16 -8.95 -5.39
CA SER A 39 4.96 -8.30 -4.86
C SER A 39 5.36 -7.07 -4.04
N ILE A 40 4.93 -5.88 -4.46
CA ILE A 40 5.35 -4.63 -3.79
C ILE A 40 4.39 -4.17 -2.68
N HIS A 41 3.41 -4.99 -2.32
CA HIS A 41 2.44 -4.68 -1.29
C HIS A 41 2.00 -5.98 -0.61
N ASN A 42 2.51 -6.19 0.61
CA ASN A 42 2.17 -7.32 1.48
C ASN A 42 2.17 -6.83 2.93
N HIS A 43 1.17 -7.20 3.71
CA HIS A 43 1.03 -6.79 5.09
C HIS A 43 1.79 -7.76 6.01
N VAL A 44 2.47 -7.20 7.01
CA VAL A 44 3.11 -7.94 8.10
C VAL A 44 2.58 -7.47 9.44
N GLY A 45 2.60 -8.36 10.42
CA GLY A 45 2.02 -8.09 11.72
C GLY A 45 0.52 -8.41 11.80
N ASP A 46 0.06 -8.43 13.04
CA ASP A 46 -1.29 -8.78 13.43
C ASP A 46 -2.24 -7.57 13.35
N LEU A 47 -3.52 -7.91 13.25
CA LEU A 47 -4.63 -6.99 13.35
C LEU A 47 -5.65 -7.59 14.31
N ALA A 48 -6.00 -6.86 15.36
CA ALA A 48 -7.01 -7.32 16.29
C ALA A 48 -8.38 -7.42 15.58
N PRO A 49 -9.22 -8.42 15.92
CA PRO A 49 -10.62 -8.44 15.51
C PRO A 49 -11.32 -7.13 15.89
N TRP A 50 -12.25 -6.68 15.04
CA TRP A 50 -12.97 -5.42 15.26
C TRP A 50 -14.43 -5.52 14.83
N PRO A 51 -15.37 -4.81 15.51
CA PRO A 51 -16.76 -4.72 15.09
C PRO A 51 -16.90 -3.79 13.87
N TYR A 52 -16.62 -4.31 12.68
CA TYR A 52 -16.73 -3.57 11.42
C TYR A 52 -18.19 -3.35 11.00
N TYR A 53 -18.48 -2.21 10.36
CA TYR A 53 -19.74 -1.94 9.62
C TYR A 53 -21.01 -2.34 10.37
N GLU A 54 -21.23 -1.77 11.56
CA GLU A 54 -22.42 -2.00 12.39
C GLU A 54 -22.51 -3.43 12.98
N SER A 55 -21.49 -4.27 12.82
CA SER A 55 -21.41 -5.57 13.48
C SER A 55 -21.34 -5.42 15.00
N GLU A 56 -22.18 -6.18 15.72
CA GLU A 56 -22.12 -6.28 17.18
C GLU A 56 -20.91 -7.12 17.64
N GLU A 57 -20.50 -8.09 16.83
CA GLU A 57 -19.38 -8.98 17.12
C GLU A 57 -18.10 -8.52 16.42
N ALA A 58 -16.97 -8.63 17.13
CA ALA A 58 -15.66 -8.39 16.56
C ALA A 58 -15.22 -9.61 15.74
N PHE A 59 -14.80 -9.38 14.50
CA PHE A 59 -14.23 -10.42 13.65
C PHE A 59 -12.96 -9.93 12.96
N SER A 60 -12.11 -10.86 12.54
CA SER A 60 -10.95 -10.55 11.72
C SER A 60 -11.33 -10.71 10.24
N PRO A 61 -11.29 -9.64 9.42
CA PRO A 61 -11.62 -9.71 8.01
C PRO A 61 -10.52 -10.38 7.18
N ALA A 62 -9.32 -10.51 7.74
CA ALA A 62 -8.15 -11.14 7.15
C ALA A 62 -7.39 -11.92 8.22
N ASP A 63 -6.60 -12.91 7.79
CA ASP A 63 -5.66 -13.61 8.66
C ASP A 63 -4.54 -12.67 9.14
N PRO A 64 -3.79 -13.01 10.22
CA PRO A 64 -2.61 -12.25 10.60
C PRO A 64 -1.54 -12.30 9.51
N GLY A 65 -0.86 -11.18 9.26
CA GLY A 65 0.32 -11.16 8.41
C GLY A 65 1.50 -11.89 9.07
N PRO A 66 2.55 -12.24 8.30
CA PRO A 66 3.77 -12.79 8.88
C PRO A 66 4.37 -11.84 9.93
N SER A 67 4.90 -12.35 11.03
CA SER A 67 5.68 -11.56 12.00
C SER A 67 7.06 -12.13 12.30
N THR A 68 7.47 -13.15 11.54
CA THR A 68 8.84 -13.69 11.55
C THR A 68 9.34 -13.88 10.13
N THR A 69 10.67 -13.91 9.98
CA THR A 69 11.30 -14.15 8.68
C THR A 69 10.99 -15.54 8.11
N GLU A 70 10.76 -16.54 8.97
CA GLU A 70 10.35 -17.88 8.55
C GLU A 70 8.94 -17.89 7.96
N GLU A 71 7.97 -17.26 8.64
CA GLU A 71 6.60 -17.11 8.14
C GLU A 71 6.57 -16.33 6.82
N LEU A 72 7.33 -15.22 6.74
CA LEU A 72 7.41 -14.42 5.52
C LEU A 72 8.02 -15.23 4.36
N ARG A 73 9.12 -15.94 4.62
CA ARG A 73 9.77 -16.80 3.61
C ARG A 73 8.84 -17.91 3.16
N SER A 74 8.10 -18.52 4.07
CA SER A 74 7.09 -19.54 3.76
C SER A 74 5.99 -18.97 2.86
N SER A 75 5.45 -17.80 3.19
CA SER A 75 4.47 -17.09 2.36
C SER A 75 4.98 -16.81 0.95
N MET A 76 6.22 -16.31 0.83
CA MET A 76 6.87 -16.06 -0.45
C MET A 76 7.08 -17.34 -1.25
N GLN A 77 7.62 -18.39 -0.64
CA GLN A 77 7.89 -19.68 -1.28
C GLN A 77 6.60 -20.35 -1.77
N ALA A 78 5.53 -20.27 -0.99
CA ALA A 78 4.24 -20.83 -1.35
C ALA A 78 3.69 -20.27 -2.67
N ARG A 79 4.05 -19.02 -2.99
CA ARG A 79 3.60 -18.26 -4.17
C ARG A 79 4.73 -17.95 -5.15
N GLY A 80 5.91 -18.58 -5.03
CA GLY A 80 7.04 -18.29 -5.91
C GLY A 80 7.43 -16.80 -5.97
N ILE A 81 7.15 -16.01 -4.95
CA ILE A 81 7.49 -14.59 -4.88
C ILE A 81 9.01 -14.51 -4.62
N GLU A 82 9.75 -13.91 -5.54
CA GLU A 82 11.21 -13.82 -5.43
C GLU A 82 11.64 -12.65 -4.54
N LYS A 83 10.94 -11.52 -4.63
CA LYS A 83 11.15 -10.34 -3.79
C LYS A 83 9.81 -9.74 -3.36
N THR A 84 9.78 -9.20 -2.15
CA THR A 84 8.58 -8.59 -1.58
C THR A 84 8.89 -7.24 -0.94
N LEU A 85 7.97 -6.29 -1.11
CA LEU A 85 7.90 -5.12 -0.25
C LEU A 85 6.79 -5.33 0.77
N ILE A 86 7.17 -5.28 2.04
CA ILE A 86 6.28 -5.46 3.19
C ILE A 86 5.90 -4.13 3.82
N ILE A 87 4.69 -4.06 4.38
CA ILE A 87 4.15 -2.89 5.06
C ILE A 87 3.48 -3.29 6.38
N PRO A 88 3.38 -2.39 7.36
CA PRO A 88 2.59 -2.62 8.57
C PRO A 88 1.15 -2.99 8.24
N ASN A 89 0.60 -3.97 8.96
CA ASN A 89 -0.81 -4.28 8.86
C ASN A 89 -1.66 -3.17 9.51
N TYR A 90 -2.80 -2.85 8.92
CA TYR A 90 -3.71 -1.79 9.37
C TYR A 90 -5.12 -2.08 8.88
N GLY A 91 -6.13 -1.47 9.50
CA GLY A 91 -7.52 -1.63 9.06
C GLY A 91 -8.56 -1.30 10.14
N ILE A 92 -8.15 -1.34 11.41
CA ILE A 92 -8.98 -0.94 12.55
C ILE A 92 -8.79 0.55 12.88
N PRO A 93 -9.79 1.24 13.45
CA PRO A 93 -9.72 2.67 13.79
C PRO A 93 -8.86 2.95 15.03
N VAL A 94 -7.69 2.30 15.14
CA VAL A 94 -6.70 2.49 16.21
C VAL A 94 -5.42 3.04 15.60
N GLN A 95 -5.22 4.36 15.71
CA GLN A 95 -4.13 5.08 15.04
C GLN A 95 -2.74 4.54 15.36
N ALA A 96 -2.50 4.12 16.61
CA ALA A 96 -1.19 3.65 17.07
C ALA A 96 -0.84 2.23 16.59
N GLN A 97 -1.84 1.41 16.25
CA GLN A 97 -1.63 0.00 15.87
C GLN A 97 -0.66 -0.15 14.69
N PRO A 98 -0.80 0.52 13.54
CA PRO A 98 0.14 0.31 12.44
C PRO A 98 1.55 0.89 12.71
N PHE A 99 1.68 1.87 13.61
CA PHE A 99 3.00 2.35 14.03
C PHE A 99 3.76 1.29 14.83
N SER A 100 3.06 0.44 15.60
CA SER A 100 3.71 -0.59 16.43
C SER A 100 4.42 -1.66 15.59
N HIS A 101 4.03 -1.84 14.32
CA HIS A 101 4.67 -2.77 13.40
C HIS A 101 5.85 -2.20 12.61
N ASN A 102 6.21 -0.92 12.76
CA ASN A 102 7.37 -0.35 12.05
C ASN A 102 8.69 -1.06 12.41
N GLU A 103 8.90 -1.37 13.69
CA GLU A 103 10.08 -2.12 14.14
C GLU A 103 10.09 -3.56 13.60
N LEU A 104 8.91 -4.18 13.47
CA LEU A 104 8.78 -5.48 12.83
C LEU A 104 9.19 -5.41 11.36
N VAL A 105 8.75 -4.39 10.61
CA VAL A 105 9.16 -4.18 9.22
C VAL A 105 10.68 -4.04 9.12
N VAL A 106 11.30 -3.19 9.95
CA VAL A 106 12.75 -3.00 9.98
C VAL A 106 13.48 -4.33 10.24
N LYS A 107 13.01 -5.10 11.24
CA LYS A 107 13.59 -6.41 11.57
C LYS A 107 13.52 -7.36 10.37
N LEU A 108 12.35 -7.53 9.77
CA LEU A 108 12.14 -8.46 8.64
C LEU A 108 12.95 -8.03 7.40
N CYS A 109 13.11 -6.73 7.15
CA CYS A 109 13.95 -6.20 6.08
C CYS A 109 15.44 -6.49 6.30
N GLY A 110 15.91 -6.37 7.55
CA GLY A 110 17.29 -6.68 7.92
C GLY A 110 17.61 -8.17 7.81
N GLU A 111 16.68 -9.04 8.21
CA GLU A 111 16.83 -10.49 8.15
C GLU A 111 16.57 -11.08 6.75
N GLY A 112 15.76 -10.40 5.93
CA GLY A 112 15.34 -10.85 4.61
C GLY A 112 16.34 -10.60 3.47
N GLY A 113 17.44 -9.89 3.74
CA GLY A 113 18.47 -9.59 2.75
C GLY A 113 17.94 -8.80 1.54
N ASP A 114 18.45 -9.07 0.35
CA ASP A 114 18.07 -8.37 -0.88
C ASP A 114 16.66 -8.73 -1.42
N LYS A 115 15.98 -9.67 -0.75
CA LYS A 115 14.65 -10.17 -1.14
C LYS A 115 13.49 -9.45 -0.45
N VAL A 116 13.75 -8.74 0.64
CA VAL A 116 12.70 -8.09 1.44
C VAL A 116 13.01 -6.61 1.56
N ALA A 117 12.11 -5.78 1.07
CA ALA A 117 12.09 -4.34 1.27
C ALA A 117 10.90 -3.95 2.16
N GLY A 118 10.95 -2.78 2.78
CA GLY A 118 9.91 -2.31 3.70
C GLY A 118 9.43 -0.90 3.42
N ALA A 119 8.15 -0.66 3.68
CA ALA A 119 7.62 0.69 3.89
C ALA A 119 7.31 0.94 5.36
N LEU A 120 7.68 2.12 5.86
CA LEU A 120 7.34 2.53 7.24
C LEU A 120 5.98 3.24 7.25
N TRP A 121 5.12 2.88 8.19
CA TRP A 121 3.88 3.59 8.42
C TRP A 121 4.12 5.00 8.97
N VAL A 122 3.45 5.97 8.37
CA VAL A 122 3.45 7.39 8.74
C VAL A 122 2.02 7.94 8.66
N SER A 123 1.76 9.04 9.37
CA SER A 123 0.44 9.68 9.33
C SER A 123 0.56 11.19 9.18
N GLY A 124 -0.26 11.74 8.27
CA GLY A 124 -0.41 13.18 8.08
C GLY A 124 -1.24 13.87 9.17
N LEU A 125 -1.80 13.14 10.14
CA LEU A 125 -2.59 13.71 11.22
C LEU A 125 -1.68 14.34 12.30
N PRO A 126 -1.93 15.60 12.72
CA PRO A 126 -1.10 16.26 13.73
C PRO A 126 -0.98 15.52 15.07
N GLN A 127 -2.05 14.84 15.50
CA GLN A 127 -2.05 14.04 16.73
C GLN A 127 -1.06 12.85 16.71
N ASN A 128 -0.65 12.41 15.52
CA ASN A 128 0.31 11.32 15.34
C ASN A 128 1.73 11.83 15.08
N ARG A 129 2.01 13.10 15.40
CA ARG A 129 3.29 13.75 15.08
C ARG A 129 4.48 13.01 15.66
N GLU A 130 4.49 12.73 16.95
CA GLU A 130 5.61 12.06 17.64
C GLU A 130 5.86 10.64 17.10
N LEU A 131 4.79 9.89 16.83
CA LEU A 131 4.86 8.56 16.22
C LEU A 131 5.44 8.62 14.80
N THR A 132 5.06 9.64 14.04
CA THR A 132 5.57 9.86 12.68
C THR A 132 7.03 10.30 12.71
N GLU A 133 7.42 11.22 13.59
CA GLU A 133 8.82 11.62 13.76
C GLU A 133 9.70 10.42 14.15
N SER A 134 9.22 9.57 15.06
CA SER A 134 9.90 8.32 15.44
C SER A 134 10.03 7.35 14.26
N ALA A 135 8.97 7.18 13.45
CA ALA A 135 9.02 6.36 12.26
C ALA A 135 10.05 6.88 11.25
N LEU A 136 10.10 8.20 11.01
CA LEU A 136 11.05 8.80 10.07
C LEU A 136 12.52 8.63 10.52
N GLN A 137 12.80 8.49 11.81
CA GLN A 137 14.16 8.17 12.31
C GLN A 137 14.64 6.77 11.89
N LEU A 138 13.73 5.88 11.49
CA LEU A 138 14.06 4.55 10.98
C LEU A 138 14.43 4.58 9.49
N LEU A 139 14.31 5.72 8.81
CA LEU A 139 14.81 5.87 7.44
C LEU A 139 16.33 5.69 7.39
N GLY A 140 16.81 5.00 6.36
CA GLY A 140 18.22 4.62 6.21
C GLY A 140 18.59 3.30 6.87
N LYS A 141 17.68 2.67 7.62
CA LYS A 141 17.83 1.26 8.00
C LYS A 141 17.85 0.36 6.74
N PRO A 142 18.54 -0.80 6.77
CA PRO A 142 18.66 -1.67 5.61
C PRO A 142 17.32 -2.01 4.97
N ASN A 143 17.25 -1.86 3.65
CA ASN A 143 16.08 -2.18 2.82
C ASN A 143 14.75 -1.49 3.20
N ILE A 144 14.78 -0.39 3.94
CA ILE A 144 13.63 0.52 4.00
C ILE A 144 13.61 1.35 2.72
N ARG A 145 12.56 1.16 1.90
CA ARG A 145 12.48 1.67 0.52
C ARG A 145 11.22 2.48 0.24
N ALA A 146 10.35 2.68 1.22
CA ALA A 146 9.13 3.45 1.08
C ALA A 146 8.60 3.97 2.43
N LEU A 147 7.60 4.84 2.32
CA LEU A 147 6.66 5.13 3.39
C LEU A 147 5.27 4.62 3.01
N LYS A 148 4.45 4.26 3.99
CA LYS A 148 3.04 3.88 3.82
C LYS A 148 2.15 4.86 4.56
N MET A 149 1.12 5.35 3.89
CA MET A 149 0.13 6.26 4.45
C MET A 149 -1.28 5.87 4.00
N SER A 150 -2.27 6.09 4.87
CA SER A 150 -3.69 5.92 4.56
C SER A 150 -4.50 7.02 5.24
N TYR A 151 -5.62 7.39 4.62
CA TYR A 151 -6.61 8.31 5.18
C TYR A 151 -7.89 7.57 5.61
N ILE A 152 -7.92 6.23 5.58
CA ILE A 152 -9.04 5.44 6.10
C ILE A 152 -9.18 5.62 7.62
N LEU A 153 -8.05 5.77 8.33
CA LEU A 153 -8.07 5.96 9.78
C LEU A 153 -8.41 7.41 10.16
N GLY A 154 -8.52 8.32 9.20
CA GLY A 154 -8.88 9.72 9.42
C GLY A 154 -8.12 10.69 8.50
N GLY A 155 -8.66 11.91 8.38
CA GLY A 155 -8.10 12.96 7.53
C GLY A 155 -8.54 12.86 6.07
N THR A 156 -7.76 13.47 5.18
CA THR A 156 -8.05 13.52 3.74
C THR A 156 -6.77 13.71 2.93
N ALA A 157 -6.72 13.12 1.74
CA ALA A 157 -5.64 13.33 0.78
C ALA A 157 -5.63 14.73 0.13
N ASP A 158 -6.74 15.47 0.21
CA ASP A 158 -6.90 16.75 -0.48
C ASP A 158 -6.16 17.88 0.28
N PRO A 159 -5.04 18.42 -0.26
CA PRO A 159 -4.26 19.46 0.41
C PRO A 159 -5.00 20.77 0.58
N ASN A 160 -6.11 21.00 -0.13
CA ASN A 160 -6.93 22.20 0.03
C ASN A 160 -7.76 22.17 1.32
N LYS A 161 -7.86 21.01 1.97
CA LYS A 161 -8.60 20.81 3.22
C LYS A 161 -7.69 20.67 4.44
N TRP A 162 -6.37 20.78 4.26
CA TRP A 162 -5.43 20.71 5.36
C TRP A 162 -5.38 22.06 6.07
N ASP A 163 -5.57 22.03 7.39
CA ASP A 163 -5.18 23.16 8.23
C ASP A 163 -3.66 23.30 8.29
N GLU A 164 -3.18 24.36 8.93
CA GLU A 164 -1.76 24.69 8.99
C GLU A 164 -0.92 23.59 9.66
N GLN A 165 -1.47 22.92 10.68
CA GLN A 165 -0.75 21.85 11.38
C GLN A 165 -0.67 20.58 10.52
N THR A 166 -1.77 20.22 9.88
CA THR A 166 -1.86 19.07 8.97
C THR A 166 -0.96 19.28 7.75
N LEU A 167 -0.92 20.49 7.20
CA LEU A 167 -0.02 20.84 6.11
C LEU A 167 1.44 20.65 6.50
N ARG A 168 1.87 21.20 7.64
CA ARG A 168 3.25 21.03 8.14
C ARG A 168 3.62 19.56 8.35
N GLN A 169 2.69 18.78 8.89
CA GLN A 169 2.89 17.35 9.13
C GLN A 169 3.11 16.60 7.79
N HIS A 170 2.30 16.87 6.77
CA HIS A 170 2.49 16.27 5.45
C HIS A 170 3.79 16.73 4.78
N GLU A 171 4.11 18.02 4.82
CA GLU A 171 5.34 18.55 4.21
C GLU A 171 6.61 17.98 4.86
N MET A 172 6.59 17.72 6.18
CA MET A 172 7.69 17.01 6.85
C MET A 172 7.88 15.60 6.27
N ILE A 173 6.81 14.84 6.10
CA ILE A 173 6.84 13.48 5.55
C ILE A 173 7.29 13.49 4.09
N PHE A 174 6.74 14.41 3.29
CA PHE A 174 7.04 14.52 1.85
C PHE A 174 8.50 14.92 1.64
N ARG A 175 9.01 15.86 2.43
CA ARG A 175 10.42 16.25 2.40
C ARG A 175 11.32 15.06 2.71
N ALA A 176 11.02 14.29 3.76
CA ALA A 176 11.79 13.09 4.07
C ALA A 176 11.77 12.06 2.93
N ALA A 177 10.60 11.82 2.31
CA ALA A 177 10.50 10.90 1.17
C ALA A 177 11.32 11.39 -0.05
N VAL A 178 11.32 12.70 -0.33
CA VAL A 178 12.13 13.31 -1.39
C VAL A 178 13.63 13.22 -1.09
N GLU A 179 14.04 13.54 0.14
CA GLU A 179 15.45 13.48 0.58
C GLU A 179 16.04 12.08 0.47
N TYR A 180 15.27 11.04 0.83
CA TYR A 180 15.68 9.64 0.70
C TYR A 180 15.39 9.06 -0.71
N ASP A 181 14.78 9.84 -1.60
CA ASP A 181 14.36 9.45 -2.95
C ASP A 181 13.47 8.18 -2.95
N ILE A 182 12.59 8.03 -1.97
CA ILE A 182 11.68 6.89 -1.83
C ILE A 182 10.24 7.29 -2.14
N PRO A 183 9.42 6.37 -2.70
CA PRO A 183 8.00 6.62 -2.86
C PRO A 183 7.24 6.57 -1.53
N ILE A 184 6.12 7.29 -1.51
CA ILE A 184 5.08 7.11 -0.50
C ILE A 184 3.95 6.29 -1.15
N GLN A 185 3.68 5.12 -0.58
CA GLN A 185 2.51 4.32 -0.87
C GLN A 185 1.31 4.89 -0.16
N PHE A 186 0.39 5.47 -0.92
CA PHE A 186 -0.89 5.95 -0.45
C PHE A 186 -1.95 4.91 -0.73
N HIS A 187 -2.61 4.44 0.32
CA HIS A 187 -3.83 3.64 0.16
C HIS A 187 -4.92 4.47 -0.53
N THR A 188 -5.57 3.92 -1.55
CA THR A 188 -6.76 4.52 -2.16
C THR A 188 -7.98 3.62 -1.95
N SER A 189 -9.14 4.20 -1.69
CA SER A 189 -10.38 3.48 -1.34
C SER A 189 -11.56 3.94 -2.22
N PRO A 190 -12.70 3.20 -2.26
CA PRO A 190 -13.85 3.57 -3.08
C PRO A 190 -14.51 4.91 -2.70
N GLY A 191 -14.07 5.54 -1.61
CA GLY A 191 -14.59 6.80 -1.08
C GLY A 191 -13.89 7.20 0.22
N GLY A 192 -14.41 8.25 0.88
CA GLY A 192 -13.90 8.74 2.15
C GLY A 192 -12.60 9.53 2.02
N GLY A 193 -11.79 9.54 3.08
CA GLY A 193 -10.54 10.30 3.13
C GLY A 193 -9.51 9.88 2.07
N SER A 194 -9.59 8.63 1.61
CA SER A 194 -8.69 8.06 0.60
C SER A 194 -9.33 7.91 -0.80
N ASP A 195 -10.38 8.68 -1.11
CA ASP A 195 -10.90 8.77 -2.48
C ASP A 195 -9.87 9.39 -3.43
N ILE A 196 -9.76 8.83 -4.64
CA ILE A 196 -8.78 9.26 -5.65
C ILE A 196 -8.83 10.76 -5.98
N THR A 197 -9.99 11.41 -5.84
CA THR A 197 -10.13 12.83 -6.17
C THR A 197 -9.28 13.74 -5.30
N GLY A 198 -9.10 13.40 -4.01
CA GLY A 198 -8.20 14.16 -3.13
C GLY A 198 -6.74 14.05 -3.56
N PHE A 199 -6.36 12.89 -4.11
CA PHE A 199 -5.00 12.64 -4.56
C PHE A 199 -4.63 13.42 -5.84
N PHE A 200 -5.58 13.75 -6.71
CA PHE A 200 -5.25 14.53 -7.92
C PHE A 200 -4.69 15.92 -7.57
N GLU A 201 -5.26 16.59 -6.58
CA GLU A 201 -4.74 17.88 -6.11
C GLU A 201 -3.39 17.73 -5.40
N MET A 202 -3.20 16.66 -4.62
CA MET A 202 -1.90 16.34 -4.03
C MET A 202 -0.82 16.07 -5.10
N ILE A 203 -1.14 15.29 -6.14
CA ILE A 203 -0.25 14.98 -7.25
C ILE A 203 0.09 16.25 -8.03
N LYS A 204 -0.90 17.09 -8.33
CA LYS A 204 -0.69 18.37 -9.01
C LYS A 204 0.28 19.27 -8.24
N ARG A 205 0.15 19.31 -6.91
CA ARG A 205 0.97 20.16 -6.05
C ARG A 205 2.38 19.62 -5.80
N TYR A 206 2.52 18.31 -5.59
CA TYR A 206 3.77 17.71 -5.09
C TYR A 206 4.37 16.64 -6.02
N GLY A 207 3.57 16.04 -6.90
CA GLY A 207 3.92 14.85 -7.67
C GLY A 207 4.99 15.04 -8.74
N LYS A 208 5.48 16.27 -9.00
CA LYS A 208 6.66 16.47 -9.86
C LYS A 208 7.96 16.09 -9.15
N GLU A 209 8.01 16.29 -7.85
CA GLU A 209 9.17 16.01 -7.02
C GLU A 209 8.98 14.69 -6.27
N LEU A 210 7.83 14.58 -5.58
CA LEU A 210 7.45 13.43 -4.78
C LEU A 210 7.05 12.24 -5.65
N LYS A 211 7.62 11.07 -5.35
CA LYS A 211 7.17 9.79 -5.93
C LYS A 211 5.89 9.35 -5.22
N VAL A 212 4.74 9.51 -5.87
CA VAL A 212 3.43 9.16 -5.34
C VAL A 212 3.05 7.77 -5.84
N HIS A 213 2.95 6.79 -4.96
CA HIS A 213 2.49 5.45 -5.31
C HIS A 213 1.05 5.25 -4.85
N LEU A 214 0.11 5.21 -5.78
CA LEU A 214 -1.31 5.00 -5.49
C LEU A 214 -1.63 3.51 -5.48
N VAL A 215 -1.83 3.01 -4.27
CA VAL A 215 -2.17 1.63 -4.03
C VAL A 215 -3.64 1.38 -4.34
N HIS A 216 -3.99 0.23 -4.92
CA HIS A 216 -5.33 -0.16 -5.37
C HIS A 216 -5.91 0.57 -6.59
N MET A 217 -5.04 1.21 -7.38
CA MET A 217 -5.41 1.90 -8.63
C MET A 217 -6.57 2.90 -8.51
N GLY A 218 -6.80 3.51 -7.34
CA GLY A 218 -7.93 4.42 -7.10
C GLY A 218 -9.09 3.80 -6.32
N GLY A 219 -8.96 2.57 -5.82
CA GLY A 219 -9.77 2.05 -4.72
C GLY A 219 -11.15 1.48 -5.07
N GLY A 220 -11.63 1.55 -6.32
CA GLY A 220 -12.90 0.93 -6.73
C GLY A 220 -13.37 1.40 -8.11
N THR A 221 -14.50 0.89 -8.63
CA THR A 221 -14.95 1.11 -10.02
C THR A 221 -14.88 2.57 -10.48
N SER A 222 -15.49 3.48 -9.72
CA SER A 222 -15.52 4.91 -10.06
C SER A 222 -14.14 5.54 -9.96
N GLY A 223 -13.36 5.17 -8.95
CA GLY A 223 -11.99 5.67 -8.76
C GLY A 223 -11.05 5.19 -9.86
N HIS A 224 -11.17 3.92 -10.28
CA HIS A 224 -10.43 3.33 -11.39
C HIS A 224 -10.72 4.06 -12.70
N ILE A 225 -12.00 4.35 -13.00
CA ILE A 225 -12.38 5.10 -14.21
C ILE A 225 -11.77 6.51 -14.19
N ARG A 226 -11.87 7.22 -13.05
CA ARG A 226 -11.30 8.57 -12.90
C ARG A 226 -9.78 8.58 -13.03
N LEU A 227 -9.10 7.60 -12.45
CA LEU A 227 -7.65 7.48 -12.52
C LEU A 227 -7.19 7.21 -13.95
N LEU A 228 -7.80 6.22 -14.61
CA LEU A 228 -7.43 5.85 -15.98
C LEU A 228 -7.71 6.98 -16.98
N SER A 229 -8.75 7.79 -16.77
CA SER A 229 -9.00 8.96 -17.64
C SER A 229 -7.94 10.05 -17.54
N GLN A 230 -7.14 10.08 -16.46
CA GLN A 230 -6.07 11.06 -16.24
C GLN A 230 -4.67 10.48 -16.36
N TRP A 231 -4.55 9.16 -16.50
CA TRP A 231 -3.26 8.46 -16.44
C TRP A 231 -2.23 9.01 -17.42
N LYS A 232 -2.62 9.10 -18.70
CA LYS A 232 -1.75 9.62 -19.77
C LYS A 232 -1.28 11.04 -19.46
N ASP A 233 -2.21 11.93 -19.12
CA ASP A 233 -1.92 13.34 -18.84
C ASP A 233 -1.00 13.50 -17.63
N MET A 234 -1.14 12.65 -16.60
CA MET A 234 -0.22 12.65 -15.46
C MET A 234 1.19 12.20 -15.85
N VAL A 235 1.30 11.12 -16.62
CA VAL A 235 2.61 10.58 -17.03
C VAL A 235 3.33 11.54 -17.98
N GLU A 236 2.67 11.98 -19.06
CA GLU A 236 3.24 12.94 -20.03
C GLU A 236 3.45 14.33 -19.40
N GLY A 237 2.60 14.68 -18.43
CA GLY A 237 2.78 15.84 -17.59
C GLY A 237 4.05 15.77 -16.75
N GLY A 238 4.73 14.63 -16.64
CA GLY A 238 5.97 14.46 -15.88
C GLY A 238 5.74 14.31 -14.38
N TYR A 239 4.54 13.92 -13.95
CA TYR A 239 4.29 13.55 -12.56
C TYR A 239 4.83 12.14 -12.29
N ARG A 240 5.47 11.97 -11.14
CA ARG A 240 6.06 10.74 -10.64
C ARG A 240 5.00 9.89 -9.93
N VAL A 241 3.96 9.51 -10.67
CA VAL A 241 2.87 8.67 -10.16
C VAL A 241 3.13 7.21 -10.51
N TYR A 242 2.96 6.32 -9.54
CA TYR A 242 3.12 4.88 -9.66
C TYR A 242 1.85 4.19 -9.16
N LEU A 243 1.56 3.01 -9.69
CA LEU A 243 0.41 2.20 -9.32
C LEU A 243 0.83 0.78 -8.98
N ASP A 244 0.05 0.11 -8.14
CA ASP A 244 0.00 -1.34 -8.10
C ASP A 244 -1.40 -1.88 -8.35
N THR A 245 -1.45 -3.13 -8.78
CA THR A 245 -2.69 -3.79 -9.23
C THR A 245 -3.51 -4.46 -8.12
N SER A 246 -3.06 -4.41 -6.86
CA SER A 246 -3.77 -5.06 -5.76
C SER A 246 -5.19 -4.52 -5.63
N TRP A 247 -6.21 -5.34 -5.34
CA TRP A 247 -7.62 -4.90 -5.23
C TRP A 247 -8.20 -4.14 -6.44
N ALA A 248 -7.44 -3.98 -7.52
CA ALA A 248 -7.94 -3.34 -8.73
C ALA A 248 -8.95 -4.25 -9.41
N ILE A 249 -10.04 -3.69 -9.95
CA ILE A 249 -11.08 -4.49 -10.60
C ILE A 249 -10.57 -4.94 -11.96
N GLY A 250 -10.88 -6.17 -12.36
CA GLY A 250 -10.32 -6.80 -13.56
C GLY A 250 -10.51 -6.02 -14.87
N PHE A 251 -11.58 -5.22 -15.02
CA PHE A 251 -11.73 -4.36 -16.21
C PHE A 251 -10.69 -3.24 -16.23
N ALA A 252 -10.37 -2.66 -15.06
CA ALA A 252 -9.45 -1.54 -14.93
C ALA A 252 -8.02 -1.99 -15.23
N VAL A 253 -7.59 -3.11 -14.63
CA VAL A 253 -6.30 -3.74 -14.92
C VAL A 253 -6.18 -4.05 -16.41
N ARG A 254 -7.18 -4.74 -16.98
CA ARG A 254 -7.20 -5.07 -18.41
C ARG A 254 -7.05 -3.84 -19.31
N LYS A 255 -7.81 -2.77 -19.02
CA LYS A 255 -7.78 -1.53 -19.80
C LYS A 255 -6.44 -0.82 -19.68
N LEU A 256 -5.88 -0.73 -18.48
CA LEU A 256 -4.56 -0.16 -18.26
C LEU A 256 -3.51 -0.93 -19.06
N LEU A 257 -3.41 -2.24 -18.88
CA LEU A 257 -2.39 -3.06 -19.55
C LEU A 257 -2.48 -2.98 -21.08
N GLN A 258 -3.68 -3.00 -21.64
CA GLN A 258 -3.88 -2.81 -23.09
C GLN A 258 -3.39 -1.44 -23.56
N GLU A 259 -3.59 -0.40 -22.76
CA GLU A 259 -3.13 0.95 -23.09
C GLU A 259 -1.60 1.07 -22.96
N LEU A 260 -1.01 0.48 -21.93
CA LEU A 260 0.44 0.42 -21.74
C LEU A 260 1.11 -0.29 -22.92
N ASP A 261 0.57 -1.43 -23.34
CA ASP A 261 1.11 -2.23 -24.46
C ASP A 261 1.00 -1.47 -25.79
N ARG A 262 -0.11 -0.75 -25.98
CA ARG A 262 -0.37 0.01 -27.20
C ARG A 262 0.46 1.28 -27.32
N THR A 263 0.75 1.94 -26.21
CA THR A 263 1.32 3.30 -26.21
C THR A 263 2.70 3.42 -25.58
N GLY A 264 3.08 2.47 -24.72
CA GLY A 264 4.27 2.54 -23.87
C GLY A 264 4.17 3.57 -22.73
N ILE A 265 3.14 4.42 -22.69
CA ILE A 265 3.04 5.54 -21.76
C ILE A 265 2.78 5.02 -20.34
N GLY A 266 3.76 5.19 -19.46
CA GLY A 266 3.67 4.79 -18.06
C GLY A 266 3.89 3.28 -17.83
N ALA A 267 4.40 2.55 -18.84
CA ALA A 267 4.74 1.14 -18.72
C ALA A 267 5.82 0.87 -17.65
N ASP A 268 6.56 1.90 -17.25
CA ASP A 268 7.56 1.93 -16.17
C ASP A 268 6.97 2.26 -14.78
N ARG A 269 5.66 2.48 -14.67
CA ARG A 269 5.02 3.00 -13.44
C ARG A 269 4.04 2.06 -12.75
N VAL A 270 3.79 0.88 -13.32
CA VAL A 270 2.76 -0.05 -12.83
C VAL A 270 3.41 -1.34 -12.34
N MET A 271 3.09 -1.76 -11.13
CA MET A 271 3.73 -2.91 -10.48
C MET A 271 2.70 -3.92 -9.98
N PHE A 272 3.14 -5.14 -9.77
CA PHE A 272 2.33 -6.17 -9.13
C PHE A 272 2.35 -6.00 -7.60
N GLY A 273 1.17 -5.97 -7.00
CA GLY A 273 0.96 -6.07 -5.56
C GLY A 273 -0.15 -7.09 -5.31
N CYS A 274 0.01 -7.94 -4.30
CA CYS A 274 -1.02 -8.92 -3.97
C CYS A 274 -1.81 -8.60 -2.70
N ASP A 275 -1.32 -7.69 -1.85
CA ASP A 275 -2.04 -7.22 -0.67
C ASP A 275 -2.43 -8.32 0.33
N GLU A 276 -1.64 -9.40 0.38
CA GLU A 276 -1.81 -10.46 1.37
C GLU A 276 -1.64 -9.89 2.79
N PRO A 277 -2.47 -10.26 3.77
CA PRO A 277 -3.54 -11.27 3.72
C PRO A 277 -4.93 -10.69 3.40
N TRP A 278 -5.03 -9.44 2.95
CA TRP A 278 -6.30 -8.78 2.58
C TRP A 278 -6.82 -9.16 1.18
N SER A 279 -5.98 -9.79 0.36
CA SER A 279 -6.37 -10.38 -0.93
C SER A 279 -5.56 -11.66 -1.17
N ASP A 280 -5.99 -12.42 -2.17
CA ASP A 280 -5.37 -13.69 -2.56
C ASP A 280 -4.40 -13.49 -3.73
N PHE A 281 -3.16 -13.94 -3.57
CA PHE A 281 -2.15 -13.90 -4.63
C PHE A 281 -2.65 -14.42 -5.98
N GLU A 282 -3.34 -15.56 -6.00
CA GLU A 282 -3.86 -16.17 -7.22
C GLU A 282 -4.82 -15.24 -7.98
N SER A 283 -5.71 -14.57 -7.24
CA SER A 283 -6.68 -13.65 -7.82
C SER A 283 -5.98 -12.44 -8.46
N GLU A 284 -4.98 -11.91 -7.75
CA GLU A 284 -4.19 -10.77 -8.17
C GLU A 284 -3.31 -11.12 -9.38
N PHE A 285 -2.65 -12.28 -9.33
CA PHE A 285 -1.79 -12.78 -10.40
C PHE A 285 -2.58 -12.96 -11.70
N TRP A 286 -3.74 -13.62 -11.66
CA TRP A 286 -4.54 -13.88 -12.85
C TRP A 286 -5.21 -12.64 -13.43
N LYS A 287 -5.47 -11.59 -12.63
CA LYS A 287 -5.91 -10.29 -13.15
C LYS A 287 -4.92 -9.68 -14.14
N VAL A 288 -3.62 -9.88 -13.91
CA VAL A 288 -2.54 -9.41 -14.80
C VAL A 288 -2.25 -10.45 -15.89
N GLN A 289 -1.97 -11.70 -15.49
CA GLN A 289 -1.56 -12.77 -16.41
C GLN A 289 -2.64 -13.09 -17.44
N GLY A 290 -3.90 -13.10 -17.03
CA GLY A 290 -5.06 -13.48 -17.85
C GLY A 290 -5.46 -12.45 -18.90
N VAL A 291 -4.82 -11.27 -18.95
CA VAL A 291 -5.09 -10.27 -19.99
C VAL A 291 -4.57 -10.77 -21.34
N LYS A 292 -5.50 -11.04 -22.26
CA LYS A 292 -5.21 -11.49 -23.63
C LYS A 292 -4.76 -10.31 -24.50
N GLY A 293 -3.80 -10.58 -25.41
CA GLY A 293 -3.34 -9.62 -26.40
C GLY A 293 -2.42 -8.51 -25.86
N VAL A 294 -1.95 -8.65 -24.61
CA VAL A 294 -0.90 -7.80 -24.03
C VAL A 294 0.41 -8.59 -24.05
N SER A 295 1.49 -7.94 -24.49
CA SER A 295 2.80 -8.57 -24.64
C SER A 295 3.35 -9.12 -23.32
N ASP A 296 4.23 -10.10 -23.43
CA ASP A 296 4.97 -10.61 -22.28
C ASP A 296 5.94 -9.57 -21.71
N GLU A 297 6.45 -8.64 -22.54
CA GLU A 297 7.30 -7.54 -22.08
C GLU A 297 6.57 -6.66 -21.04
N ILE A 298 5.35 -6.23 -21.33
CA ILE A 298 4.54 -5.45 -20.38
C ILE A 298 4.25 -6.26 -19.12
N LYS A 299 3.94 -7.55 -19.25
CA LYS A 299 3.67 -8.41 -18.09
C LYS A 299 4.92 -8.59 -17.23
N GLU A 300 6.10 -8.75 -17.82
CA GLU A 300 7.37 -8.85 -17.10
C GLU A 300 7.71 -7.55 -16.37
N ARG A 301 7.50 -6.40 -17.01
CA ARG A 301 7.65 -5.09 -16.34
C ARG A 301 6.77 -4.99 -15.11
N ILE A 302 5.51 -5.38 -15.20
CA ILE A 302 4.55 -5.30 -14.08
C ILE A 302 4.88 -6.33 -13.00
N PHE A 303 5.14 -7.59 -13.38
CA PHE A 303 5.38 -8.66 -12.42
C PHE A 303 6.69 -8.48 -11.65
N TRP A 304 7.74 -7.89 -12.25
CA TRP A 304 9.00 -7.75 -11.52
C TRP A 304 9.86 -6.56 -11.97
N GLY A 305 9.92 -6.23 -13.26
CA GLY A 305 10.91 -5.27 -13.79
C GLY A 305 10.81 -3.87 -13.17
N ASN A 306 9.60 -3.33 -13.10
CA ASN A 306 9.34 -2.00 -12.51
C ASN A 306 9.61 -1.99 -11.00
N ALA A 307 9.25 -3.07 -10.30
CA ALA A 307 9.51 -3.21 -8.88
C ALA A 307 11.01 -3.27 -8.59
N GLU A 308 11.76 -4.04 -9.40
CA GLU A 308 13.22 -4.12 -9.34
C GLU A 308 13.86 -2.72 -9.46
N GLU A 309 13.43 -1.92 -10.43
CA GLU A 309 13.95 -0.57 -10.66
C GLU A 309 13.56 0.44 -9.57
N VAL A 310 12.33 0.39 -9.09
CA VAL A 310 11.82 1.42 -8.16
C VAL A 310 12.18 1.13 -6.70
N TYR A 311 12.21 -0.15 -6.31
CA TYR A 311 12.34 -0.54 -4.90
C TYR A 311 13.61 -1.32 -4.57
N PHE A 312 14.10 -2.18 -5.47
CA PHE A 312 15.15 -3.14 -5.11
C PHE A 312 16.55 -2.81 -5.66
N LYS A 313 16.65 -1.98 -6.71
CA LYS A 313 17.92 -1.46 -7.25
C LYS A 313 18.28 -0.14 -6.57
N LYS A 314 19.01 -0.21 -5.46
CA LYS A 314 19.67 0.94 -4.82
C LYS A 314 20.82 0.45 -3.94
#